data_AF-A0A7K4FSP6-F1
#
_entry.id   AF-A0A7K4FSP6-F1
#
_cell.length_a   1.000
_cell.length_b   1.000
_cell.length_c   1.000
_cell.angle_alpha   90.00
_cell.angle_beta   90.00
_cell.angle_gamma   90.00
#
_symmetry.space_group_name_H-M   'P 1'
#
loop_
_entity.id
_entity.type
_entity.pdbx_description
1 polymer ?
#
loop_
_entity_poly.entity_id
_entity_poly.type
_entity_poly.pdbx_seq_one_letter_code
_entity_poly.pdbx_strand_id
1 'polypeptide(L)'
;MADEELSSTIILTSTSELESEIKKIEEEIKTHEQFDIDSQKKVLEELERVKKSISWLKIAESQGIWKSKTCRHGISGSCDAWNVSDPIKLGIPEDAVNTNQDGSKRVSINKFYSICITCPLYEANRINQT
;
A
#
# COMPACT_ATOMS: atom_id res chain seq x y z
N MET A 1 0.92 29.58 -70.56
CA MET A 1 0.59 30.07 -69.21
C MET A 1 -0.83 29.64 -68.96
N ALA A 2 -1.00 28.45 -68.38
CA ALA A 2 -2.28 27.91 -67.99
C ALA A 2 -2.31 28.02 -66.47
N ASP A 3 -3.00 29.04 -65.98
CA ASP A 3 -3.31 29.18 -64.56
C ASP A 3 -4.31 28.07 -64.23
N GLU A 4 -3.81 26.98 -63.65
CA GLU A 4 -4.65 25.98 -62.99
C GLU A 4 -5.38 26.68 -61.85
N GLU A 5 -6.68 26.87 -62.06
CA GLU A 5 -7.67 27.18 -61.04
C GLU A 5 -7.43 26.29 -59.82
N LEU A 6 -6.85 26.87 -58.76
CA LEU A 6 -7.16 26.44 -57.42
C LEU A 6 -8.66 26.67 -57.23
N SER A 7 -9.45 25.63 -57.53
CA SER A 7 -10.83 25.50 -57.09
C SER A 7 -10.81 25.58 -55.56
N SER A 8 -10.92 26.81 -55.06
CA SER A 8 -11.21 27.06 -53.66
C SER A 8 -12.65 26.62 -53.47
N THR A 9 -12.83 25.36 -53.10
CA THR A 9 -14.11 24.84 -52.64
C THR A 9 -14.40 25.54 -51.31
N ILE A 10 -15.02 26.73 -51.39
CA ILE A 10 -15.52 27.46 -50.23
C ILE A 10 -16.76 26.69 -49.78
N ILE A 11 -16.58 25.83 -48.78
CA ILE A 11 -17.69 25.14 -48.13
C ILE A 11 -18.40 26.20 -47.29
N LEU A 12 -19.55 26.68 -47.78
CA LEU A 12 -20.45 27.57 -47.05
C LEU A 12 -21.19 26.74 -46.00
N THR A 13 -20.56 26.49 -44.86
CA THR A 13 -21.27 25.96 -43.69
C THR A 13 -22.24 27.00 -43.17
N SER A 14 -23.46 26.58 -42.86
CA SER A 14 -24.46 27.48 -42.32
C SER A 14 -24.07 27.88 -40.89
N THR A 15 -24.34 29.13 -40.50
CA THR A 15 -24.10 29.60 -39.13
C THR A 15 -24.79 28.71 -38.10
N SER A 16 -25.95 28.12 -38.43
CA SER A 16 -26.67 27.16 -37.59
C SER A 16 -25.94 25.84 -37.37
N GLU A 17 -25.19 25.34 -38.36
CA GLU A 17 -24.38 24.14 -38.20
C GLU A 17 -23.20 24.40 -37.26
N LEU A 18 -22.55 25.56 -37.41
CA LEU A 18 -21.48 26.01 -36.51
C LEU A 18 -21.96 26.20 -35.07
N GLU A 19 -23.13 26.80 -34.86
CA GLU A 19 -23.73 26.93 -33.52
C GLU A 19 -24.03 25.57 -32.87
N SER A 20 -24.52 24.61 -33.65
CA SER A 20 -24.74 23.25 -33.19
C SER A 20 -23.43 22.55 -32.81
N GLU A 21 -22.37 22.72 -33.61
CA GLU A 21 -21.05 22.16 -33.33
C GLU A 21 -20.41 22.79 -32.08
N ILE A 22 -20.49 24.11 -31.92
CA ILE A 22 -20.02 24.81 -30.72
C ILE A 22 -20.71 24.25 -29.47
N LYS A 23 -22.04 24.09 -29.52
CA LYS A 23 -22.80 23.55 -28.39
C LYS A 23 -22.39 22.12 -28.03
N LYS A 24 -22.12 21.26 -29.02
CA LYS A 24 -21.60 19.91 -28.78
C LYS A 24 -20.24 19.95 -28.11
N ILE A 25 -19.34 20.81 -28.59
CA ILE A 25 -18.01 20.98 -28.00
C ILE A 25 -18.11 21.48 -26.55
N GLU A 26 -19.01 22.44 -26.26
CA GLU A 26 -19.25 22.91 -24.89
C GLU A 26 -19.77 21.81 -23.96
N GLU A 27 -20.65 20.93 -24.44
CA GLU A 27 -21.13 19.77 -23.68
C GLU A 27 -20.03 18.72 -23.45
N GLU A 28 -19.20 18.47 -24.46
CA GLU A 28 -18.03 17.58 -24.35
C GLU A 28 -17.00 18.12 -23.34
N ILE A 29 -16.71 19.42 -23.37
CA ILE A 29 -15.82 20.07 -22.40
C ILE A 29 -16.35 19.90 -20.98
N LYS A 30 -17.64 20.19 -20.74
CA LYS A 30 -18.25 20.03 -19.40
C LYS A 30 -18.19 18.58 -18.92
N THR A 31 -18.42 17.63 -19.82
CA THR A 31 -18.36 16.20 -19.49
C THR A 31 -16.93 15.78 -19.13
N HIS A 32 -15.93 16.29 -19.84
CA HIS A 32 -14.52 16.02 -19.56
C HIS A 32 -14.07 16.63 -18.23
N GLU A 33 -14.44 17.88 -17.94
CA GLU A 33 -14.17 18.52 -16.66
C GLU A 33 -14.77 17.74 -15.49
N GLN A 34 -16.02 17.27 -15.64
CA GLN A 34 -16.65 16.45 -14.60
C GLN A 34 -15.95 15.10 -14.40
N PHE A 35 -15.53 14.45 -15.50
CA PHE A 35 -14.76 13.22 -15.45
C PHE A 35 -13.41 13.40 -14.74
N ASP A 36 -12.73 14.52 -14.99
CA ASP A 36 -11.47 14.86 -14.33
C ASP A 36 -11.67 15.08 -12.84
N ILE A 37 -12.71 15.81 -12.43
CA ILE A 37 -13.06 16.01 -11.02
C ILE A 37 -13.34 14.67 -10.32
N ASP A 38 -14.14 13.80 -10.96
CA ASP A 38 -14.47 12.48 -10.40
C ASP A 38 -13.25 11.58 -10.30
N SER A 39 -12.35 11.64 -11.29
CA SER A 39 -11.08 10.90 -11.30
C SER A 39 -10.15 11.39 -10.20
N GLN A 40 -10.01 12.71 -10.02
CA GLN A 40 -9.23 13.29 -8.92
C GLN A 40 -9.78 12.87 -7.56
N LYS A 41 -11.11 12.88 -7.40
CA LYS A 41 -11.77 12.44 -6.16
C LYS A 41 -11.46 10.98 -5.84
N LYS A 42 -11.54 10.08 -6.83
CA LYS A 42 -11.18 8.65 -6.65
C LYS A 42 -9.72 8.48 -6.23
N VAL A 43 -8.80 9.23 -6.83
CA VAL A 43 -7.37 9.19 -6.47
C VAL A 43 -7.17 9.65 -5.03
N LEU A 44 -7.85 10.72 -4.59
CA LEU A 44 -7.78 11.20 -3.21
C LEU A 44 -8.34 10.16 -2.22
N GLU A 45 -9.45 9.51 -2.55
CA GLU A 45 -10.03 8.46 -1.71
C GLU A 45 -9.10 7.24 -1.56
N GLU A 46 -8.48 6.79 -2.65
CA GLU A 46 -7.48 5.71 -2.60
C GLU A 46 -6.22 6.14 -1.83
N LEU A 47 -5.76 7.38 -2.00
CA LEU A 47 -4.63 7.93 -1.26
C LEU A 47 -4.90 7.93 0.26
N GLU A 48 -6.10 8.36 0.68
CA GLU A 48 -6.49 8.33 2.09
C GLU A 48 -6.59 6.89 2.62
N ARG A 49 -7.06 5.95 1.81
CA ARG A 49 -7.07 4.53 2.18
C ARG A 49 -5.65 4.00 2.39
N VAL A 50 -4.70 4.34 1.51
CA VAL A 50 -3.28 3.97 1.66
C VAL A 50 -2.67 4.60 2.92
N LYS A 51 -2.89 5.89 3.17
CA LYS A 51 -2.41 6.57 4.38
C LYS A 51 -2.93 5.88 5.64
N LYS A 52 -4.22 5.52 5.67
CA LYS A 52 -4.82 4.81 6.80
C LYS A 52 -4.18 3.43 7.02
N SER A 53 -3.94 2.68 5.95
CA SER A 53 -3.25 1.38 6.02
C SER A 53 -1.82 1.51 6.57
N ILE A 54 -1.06 2.51 6.11
CA ILE A 54 0.29 2.80 6.61
C ILE A 54 0.26 3.15 8.11
N SER A 55 -0.73 3.94 8.54
CA SER A 55 -0.90 4.27 9.97
C SER A 55 -1.10 3.01 10.81
N TRP A 56 -1.96 2.08 10.36
CA TRP A 56 -2.16 0.81 11.04
C TRP A 56 -0.92 -0.08 11.07
N LEU A 57 -0.14 -0.12 9.99
CA LEU A 57 1.14 -0.85 9.96
C LEU A 57 2.13 -0.30 10.97
N LYS A 58 2.24 1.03 11.11
CA LYS A 58 3.11 1.66 12.13
C LYS A 58 2.68 1.32 13.56
N ILE A 59 1.37 1.29 13.82
CA ILE A 59 0.84 0.87 15.12
C ILE A 59 1.19 -0.60 15.39
N ALA A 60 1.00 -1.46 14.38
CA ALA A 60 1.33 -2.87 14.47
C ALA A 60 2.83 -3.10 14.73
N GLU A 61 3.72 -2.39 14.03
CA GLU A 61 5.17 -2.42 14.27
C GLU A 61 5.53 -1.99 15.69
N SER A 62 4.95 -0.89 16.17
CA SER A 62 5.15 -0.43 17.55
C SER A 62 4.76 -1.51 18.58
N GLN A 63 3.64 -2.20 18.34
CA GLN A 63 3.22 -3.35 19.16
C GLN A 63 4.21 -4.51 19.07
N GLY A 64 4.73 -4.84 17.88
CA GLY A 64 5.76 -5.86 17.70
C GLY A 64 7.03 -5.57 18.49
N ILE A 65 7.53 -4.33 18.42
CA ILE A 65 8.72 -3.87 19.16
C ILE A 65 8.49 -3.93 20.67
N TRP A 66 7.32 -3.48 21.13
CA TRP A 66 7.00 -3.53 22.56
C TRP A 66 6.89 -4.97 23.06
N LYS A 67 6.19 -5.84 22.32
CA LYS A 67 6.05 -7.26 22.66
C LYS A 67 7.40 -7.98 22.67
N SER A 68 8.28 -7.72 21.71
CA SER A 68 9.60 -8.38 21.66
C SER A 68 10.46 -8.06 22.89
N LYS A 69 10.32 -6.84 23.44
CA LYS A 69 11.06 -6.39 24.64
C LYS A 69 10.44 -6.84 25.96
N THR A 70 9.12 -7.09 25.98
CA THR A 70 8.37 -7.32 27.23
C THR A 70 7.85 -8.74 27.38
N CYS A 71 7.96 -9.59 26.37
CA CYS A 71 7.45 -10.96 26.42
C CYS A 71 8.34 -11.88 27.27
N ARG A 72 7.74 -12.67 28.16
CA ARG A 72 8.44 -13.69 28.98
C ARG A 72 9.13 -14.78 28.13
N HIS A 73 8.68 -14.98 26.89
CA HIS A 73 9.23 -15.97 25.97
C HIS A 73 10.43 -15.45 25.16
N GLY A 74 10.77 -14.16 25.31
CA GLY A 74 11.98 -13.58 24.74
C GLY A 74 13.18 -13.90 25.62
N ILE A 75 13.88 -14.99 25.33
CA ILE A 75 15.04 -15.44 26.11
C ILE A 75 16.29 -15.29 25.25
N SER A 76 17.29 -14.57 25.77
CA SER A 76 18.58 -14.34 25.08
C SER A 76 18.43 -13.83 23.64
N GLY A 77 17.45 -12.96 23.38
CA GLY A 77 17.21 -12.38 22.05
C GLY A 77 16.55 -13.30 21.03
N SER A 78 16.03 -14.46 21.46
CA SER A 78 15.24 -15.40 20.65
C SER A 78 13.86 -15.64 21.26
N CYS A 79 12.90 -16.02 20.44
CA CYS A 79 11.56 -16.42 20.90
C CYS A 79 11.50 -17.93 21.13
N ASP A 80 11.25 -18.33 22.38
CA ASP A 80 11.08 -19.74 22.75
C ASP A 80 9.64 -20.26 22.59
N ALA A 81 8.67 -19.37 22.35
CA ALA A 81 7.29 -19.75 22.09
C ALA A 81 7.05 -20.24 20.65
N TRP A 82 7.81 -19.71 19.68
CA TRP A 82 7.67 -20.10 18.28
C TRP A 82 8.70 -21.17 17.91
N ASN A 83 8.23 -22.24 17.27
CA ASN A 83 9.08 -23.18 16.54
C ASN A 83 8.68 -23.11 15.07
N VAL A 84 9.59 -22.62 14.23
CA VAL A 84 9.30 -22.33 12.82
C VAL A 84 9.89 -23.40 11.93
N SER A 85 9.06 -24.36 11.50
CA SER A 85 9.50 -25.45 10.63
C SER A 85 9.99 -24.97 9.26
N ASP A 86 9.28 -23.99 8.67
CA ASP A 86 9.53 -23.42 7.34
C ASP A 86 9.52 -21.87 7.40
N PRO A 87 10.69 -21.23 7.62
CA PRO A 87 10.79 -19.78 7.76
C PRO A 87 10.51 -19.01 6.47
N ILE A 88 10.96 -19.54 5.33
CA ILE A 88 10.86 -18.88 4.02
C ILE A 88 9.40 -18.71 3.64
N LYS A 89 8.58 -19.76 3.82
CA LYS A 89 7.14 -19.69 3.53
C LYS A 89 6.39 -18.66 4.38
N LEU A 90 6.91 -18.36 5.57
CA LEU A 90 6.37 -17.34 6.48
C LEU A 90 6.99 -15.95 6.24
N GLY A 91 7.91 -15.81 5.28
CA GLY A 91 8.61 -14.57 5.00
C GLY A 91 9.61 -14.16 6.09
N ILE A 92 10.06 -15.11 6.90
CA ILE A 92 11.07 -14.88 7.93
C ILE A 92 12.46 -15.04 7.29
N PRO A 93 13.32 -14.02 7.37
CA PRO A 93 14.69 -14.11 6.89
C PRO A 93 15.45 -15.27 7.53
N GLU A 94 16.22 -16.03 6.75
CA GLU A 94 16.98 -17.18 7.26
C GLU A 94 18.00 -16.78 8.32
N ASP A 95 18.60 -15.59 8.18
CA ASP A 95 19.57 -15.05 9.14
C ASP A 95 18.92 -14.65 10.48
N ALA A 96 17.58 -14.56 10.53
CA ALA A 96 16.80 -14.36 11.74
C ALA A 96 16.38 -15.68 12.41
N VAL A 97 16.82 -16.85 11.91
CA VAL A 97 16.46 -18.15 12.49
C VAL A 97 17.69 -18.82 13.11
N ASN A 98 17.56 -19.18 14.37
CA ASN A 98 18.54 -19.97 15.12
C ASN A 98 18.08 -21.43 15.16
N THR A 99 18.94 -22.35 14.74
CA THR A 99 18.67 -23.79 14.86
C THR A 99 19.37 -24.31 16.12
N ASN A 100 18.59 -24.81 17.05
CA ASN A 100 19.08 -25.38 18.31
C ASN A 100 19.58 -26.82 18.09
N GLN A 101 20.33 -27.34 19.07
CA GLN A 101 20.92 -28.69 19.02
C GLN A 101 19.87 -29.82 18.96
N ASP A 102 18.65 -29.55 19.44
CA ASP A 102 17.49 -30.44 19.37
C ASP A 102 16.78 -30.41 18.00
N GLY A 103 17.30 -29.63 17.05
CA GLY A 103 16.70 -29.41 15.73
C GLY A 103 15.55 -28.41 15.72
N SER A 104 15.19 -27.80 16.86
CA SER A 104 14.16 -26.75 16.91
C SER A 104 14.67 -25.47 16.25
N LYS A 105 13.79 -24.79 15.50
CA LYS A 105 14.11 -23.55 14.78
C LYS A 105 13.41 -22.38 15.47
N ARG A 106 14.20 -21.54 16.12
CA ARG A 106 13.73 -20.39 16.92
C ARG A 106 14.00 -19.10 16.17
N VAL A 107 13.09 -18.14 16.30
CA VAL A 107 13.24 -16.83 15.65
C VAL A 107 13.97 -15.87 16.57
N SER A 108 15.03 -15.26 16.07
CA SER A 108 15.72 -14.17 16.72
C SER A 108 14.84 -12.91 16.66
N ILE A 109 14.25 -12.55 17.78
CA ILE A 109 13.41 -11.35 17.90
C ILE A 109 14.21 -10.05 17.82
N ASN A 110 15.53 -10.12 18.02
CA ASN A 110 16.43 -8.98 17.79
C ASN A 110 16.58 -8.65 16.30
N LYS A 111 16.51 -9.67 15.43
CA LYS A 111 16.62 -9.52 13.98
C LYS A 111 15.26 -9.40 13.30
N PHE A 112 14.25 -10.10 13.82
CA PHE A 112 12.91 -10.15 13.23
C PHE A 112 11.83 -10.04 14.31
N TYR A 113 11.71 -8.87 14.93
CA TYR A 113 10.66 -8.59 15.93
C TYR A 113 9.25 -8.61 15.33
N SER A 114 9.11 -8.49 14.01
CA SER A 114 7.82 -8.46 13.32
C SER A 114 6.95 -9.69 13.58
N ILE A 115 7.56 -10.84 13.90
CA ILE A 115 6.83 -12.04 14.34
C ILE A 115 6.01 -11.80 15.62
N CYS A 116 6.45 -10.87 16.48
CA CYS A 116 5.76 -10.54 17.71
C CYS A 116 4.46 -9.77 17.48
N ILE A 117 4.29 -9.09 16.34
CA ILE A 117 3.09 -8.31 16.00
C ILE A 117 1.84 -9.19 16.13
N THR A 118 1.89 -10.37 15.49
CA THR A 118 0.78 -11.32 15.39
C THR A 118 0.84 -12.45 16.42
N CYS A 119 1.84 -12.44 17.32
CA CYS A 119 2.03 -13.54 18.26
C CYS A 119 0.84 -13.67 19.24
N PRO A 120 0.10 -14.79 19.20
CA PRO A 120 -1.01 -15.03 20.12
C PRO A 120 -0.52 -15.51 21.50
N LEU A 121 0.74 -15.94 21.59
CA LEU A 121 1.37 -16.45 22.81
C LEU A 121 2.12 -15.34 23.58
N TYR A 122 1.77 -14.07 23.35
CA TYR A 122 2.36 -13.00 24.12
C TYR A 122 1.94 -13.11 25.59
N GLU A 123 2.93 -13.13 26.48
CA GLU A 123 2.70 -13.02 27.91
C GLU A 123 3.75 -12.08 28.49
N ALA A 124 3.29 -11.05 29.20
CA ALA A 124 4.17 -10.04 29.76
C ALA A 124 5.11 -10.66 30.81
N ASN A 125 6.40 -10.34 30.70
CA ASN A 125 7.36 -10.63 31.73
C ASN A 125 6.97 -9.82 32.97
N ARG A 126 6.62 -10.52 34.06
CA ARG A 126 6.30 -9.87 35.34
C ARG A 126 7.60 -9.40 35.97
N ILE A 127 8.13 -8.29 35.46
CA ILE A 127 9.10 -7.51 36.23
C ILE A 127 8.27 -6.89 37.34
N ASN A 128 8.48 -7.36 38.57
CA ASN A 128 7.87 -6.74 39.75
C ASN A 128 8.11 -5.23 39.65
N GLN A 129 7.02 -4.46 39.52
CA GLN A 129 7.06 -3.01 39.65
C GLN A 129 7.38 -2.71 41.12
N THR A 130 8.67 -2.65 41.45
CA THR A 130 9.17 -1.98 42.66
C THR A 130 9.21 -0.49 42.43
#